data_AF-A0A355S455-F1
#
_entry.id   AF-A0A355S455-F1
#
_cell.length_a   1.000
_cell.length_b   1.000
_cell.length_c   1.000
_cell.angle_alpha   90.00
_cell.angle_beta   90.00
_cell.angle_gamma   90.00
#
_symmetry.space_group_name_H-M   'P 1'
#
loop_
_entity.id
_entity.type
_entity.pdbx_description
1 polymer ?
#
loop_
_entity_poly.entity_id
_entity_poly.type
_entity_poly.pdbx_seq_one_letter_code
_entity_poly.pdbx_strand_id
1 'polypeptide(L)'
;MEEEIIKLIKNEDIKKPLTDEQIAMKLNILRENVTNTRKKYDIPDSRSRRRGQLIKDVKSLVGQYGGISNRKLTKLLNNMGYDVGKYAIGKLRDEVLKNKGGIPKADNQQYFNENSNEAESDDSDDIFSEFIGYDGSLKGQITRAKAAVSYPPHGLHTLIYGPSGVGKSFLAELMYKYAVENGNFGKDAPFFEFNCADYADNPQLLLAQLFG
;
A
#
# COMPACT_ATOMS: atom_id res chain seq x y z
N MET A 1 -18.75 6.13 33.66
CA MET A 1 -17.89 6.45 32.49
C MET A 1 -17.15 5.22 31.98
N GLU A 2 -16.24 4.58 32.73
CA GLU A 2 -15.55 3.34 32.27
C GLU A 2 -16.54 2.20 31.93
N GLU A 3 -17.56 2.00 32.78
CA GLU A 3 -18.60 0.98 32.56
C GLU A 3 -19.43 1.24 31.29
N GLU A 4 -19.68 2.50 30.93
CA GLU A 4 -20.44 2.87 29.74
C GLU A 4 -19.64 2.59 28.46
N ILE A 5 -18.32 2.83 28.49
CA ILE A 5 -17.39 2.47 27.41
C ILE A 5 -17.43 0.95 27.19
N ILE A 6 -17.31 0.17 28.26
CA ILE A 6 -17.35 -1.30 28.19
C ILE A 6 -18.72 -1.78 27.68
N LYS A 7 -19.82 -1.18 28.15
CA LYS A 7 -21.18 -1.52 27.71
C LYS A 7 -21.39 -1.24 26.23
N LEU A 8 -20.84 -0.13 25.72
CA LEU A 8 -20.88 0.18 24.28
C LEU A 8 -20.08 -0.83 23.46
N ILE A 9 -18.87 -1.19 23.91
CA ILE A 9 -18.03 -2.18 23.21
C ILE A 9 -18.67 -3.57 23.22
N LYS A 10 -19.29 -4.00 24.32
CA LYS A 10 -19.95 -5.32 24.42
C LYS A 10 -21.18 -5.45 23.51
N ASN A 11 -21.90 -4.36 23.27
CA ASN A 11 -23.14 -4.35 22.49
C ASN A 11 -22.94 -3.84 21.06
N GLU A 12 -21.70 -3.68 20.61
CA GLU A 12 -21.42 -3.20 19.26
C GLU A 12 -21.68 -4.29 18.20
N ASP A 13 -21.88 -3.85 16.95
CA ASP A 13 -21.89 -4.77 15.81
C ASP A 13 -20.46 -5.31 15.58
N ILE A 14 -20.29 -6.62 15.70
CA ILE A 14 -19.00 -7.31 15.49
C ILE A 14 -18.42 -7.05 14.09
N LYS A 15 -19.28 -6.83 13.08
CA LYS A 15 -18.84 -6.55 11.70
C LYS A 15 -18.43 -5.09 11.50
N LYS A 16 -18.96 -4.20 12.34
CA LYS A 16 -18.71 -2.76 12.30
C LYS A 16 -18.52 -2.20 13.72
N PRO A 17 -17.44 -2.63 14.42
CA PRO A 17 -17.18 -2.18 15.78
C PRO A 17 -16.83 -0.70 15.80
N LEU A 18 -17.17 -0.04 16.91
CA LEU A 18 -16.94 1.38 17.08
C LEU A 18 -15.45 1.64 17.31
N THR A 19 -14.91 2.64 16.61
CA THR A 19 -13.55 3.14 16.89
C THR A 19 -13.52 3.88 18.22
N ASP A 20 -12.33 3.98 18.83
CA ASP A 20 -12.15 4.74 20.07
C ASP A 20 -12.66 6.19 19.91
N GLU A 21 -12.50 6.77 18.71
CA GLU A 21 -13.02 8.09 18.34
C GLU A 21 -14.56 8.13 18.32
N GLN A 22 -15.22 7.13 17.74
CA GLN A 22 -16.68 7.07 17.68
C GLN A 22 -17.30 6.86 19.06
N ILE A 23 -16.65 6.08 19.93
CA ILE A 23 -17.08 5.90 21.32
C ILE A 23 -16.91 7.23 22.07
N ALA A 24 -15.79 7.91 21.89
CA ALA A 24 -15.52 9.21 22.49
C ALA A 24 -16.57 10.26 22.09
N MET A 25 -16.91 10.34 20.80
CA MET A 25 -17.97 11.20 20.30
C MET A 25 -19.35 10.87 20.88
N LYS A 26 -19.70 9.57 20.99
CA LYS A 26 -21.00 9.14 21.55
C LYS A 26 -21.16 9.47 23.03
N LEU A 27 -20.08 9.40 23.79
CA LEU A 27 -20.08 9.67 25.23
C LEU A 27 -19.68 11.12 25.57
N ASN A 28 -19.34 11.93 24.56
CA ASN A 28 -18.83 13.30 24.71
C ASN A 28 -17.62 13.39 25.65
N ILE A 29 -16.64 12.51 25.43
CA ILE A 29 -15.39 12.44 26.21
C ILE A 29 -14.17 12.47 25.28
N LEU A 30 -12.97 12.61 25.85
CA LEU A 30 -11.73 12.52 25.08
C LEU A 30 -11.45 11.07 24.65
N ARG A 31 -10.91 10.89 23.44
CA ARG A 31 -10.46 9.60 22.89
C ARG A 31 -9.46 8.88 23.82
N GLU A 32 -8.64 9.63 24.53
CA GLU A 32 -7.65 9.08 25.47
C GLU A 32 -8.33 8.29 26.60
N ASN A 33 -9.45 8.77 27.12
CA ASN A 33 -10.21 8.06 28.16
C ASN A 33 -10.67 6.69 27.65
N VAL A 34 -11.18 6.62 26.42
CA VAL A 34 -11.58 5.36 25.78
C VAL A 34 -10.39 4.43 25.60
N THR A 35 -9.27 4.96 25.12
CA THR A 35 -8.05 4.17 24.87
C THR A 35 -7.48 3.61 26.18
N ASN A 36 -7.47 4.41 27.25
CA ASN A 36 -6.96 4.02 28.56
C ASN A 36 -7.87 3.00 29.23
N THR A 37 -9.19 3.19 29.20
CA THR A 37 -10.14 2.16 29.68
C THR A 37 -9.97 0.87 28.90
N ARG A 38 -9.86 0.94 27.56
CA ARG A 38 -9.67 -0.23 26.71
C ARG A 38 -8.40 -1.01 27.09
N LYS A 39 -7.27 -0.34 27.30
CA LYS A 39 -6.02 -0.95 27.75
C LYS A 39 -6.12 -1.52 29.16
N LYS A 40 -6.76 -0.79 30.09
CA LYS A 40 -6.93 -1.20 31.50
C LYS A 40 -7.71 -2.52 31.63
N TYR A 41 -8.69 -2.74 30.75
CA TYR A 41 -9.52 -3.96 30.76
C TYR A 41 -9.12 -4.98 29.69
N ASP A 42 -7.93 -4.84 29.09
CA ASP A 42 -7.39 -5.73 28.06
C ASP A 42 -8.34 -5.97 26.86
N ILE A 43 -9.03 -4.92 26.45
CA ILE A 43 -9.96 -4.97 25.32
C ILE A 43 -9.18 -4.65 24.02
N PRO A 44 -9.29 -5.44 22.95
CA PRO A 44 -8.62 -5.16 21.67
C PRO A 44 -9.19 -3.91 20.99
N ASP A 45 -8.43 -3.29 20.09
CA ASP A 45 -8.94 -2.20 19.23
C ASP A 45 -10.04 -2.70 18.27
N SER A 46 -10.77 -1.77 17.65
CA SER A 46 -11.92 -2.11 16.80
C SER A 46 -11.58 -3.06 15.65
N ARG A 47 -10.38 -2.94 15.03
CA ARG A 47 -9.97 -3.84 13.94
C ARG A 47 -9.72 -5.24 14.48
N SER A 48 -9.05 -5.33 15.62
CA SER A 48 -8.74 -6.60 16.29
C SER A 48 -10.01 -7.32 16.77
N ARG A 49 -11.00 -6.60 17.32
CA ARG A 49 -12.30 -7.16 17.74
C ARG A 49 -13.09 -7.77 16.58
N ARG A 50 -13.06 -7.14 15.40
CA ARG A 50 -13.73 -7.65 14.17
C ARG A 50 -13.02 -8.82 13.52
N ARG A 51 -11.70 -8.92 13.67
CA ARG A 51 -10.83 -9.82 12.88
C ARG A 51 -11.25 -11.28 12.95
N GLY A 52 -11.65 -11.76 14.13
CA GLY A 52 -12.07 -13.15 14.34
C GLY A 52 -13.26 -13.55 13.45
N GLN A 53 -14.31 -12.74 13.40
CA GLN A 53 -15.48 -13.02 12.57
C GLN A 53 -15.16 -12.86 11.08
N LEU A 54 -14.40 -11.82 10.71
CA LEU A 54 -13.99 -11.59 9.33
C LEU A 54 -13.22 -12.78 8.74
N ILE A 55 -12.32 -13.40 9.52
CA ILE A 55 -11.58 -14.60 9.08
C ILE A 55 -12.52 -15.79 8.82
N LYS A 56 -13.52 -16.01 9.68
CA LYS A 56 -14.50 -17.08 9.50
C LYS A 56 -15.30 -16.89 8.22
N ASP A 57 -15.77 -15.68 7.98
CA ASP A 57 -16.56 -15.34 6.79
C ASP A 57 -15.72 -15.45 5.51
N VAL A 58 -14.46 -15.01 5.53
CA VAL A 58 -13.53 -15.21 4.40
C VAL A 58 -13.27 -16.69 4.13
N LYS A 59 -13.04 -17.51 5.16
CA LYS A 59 -12.89 -18.97 4.99
C LYS A 59 -14.10 -19.59 4.31
N SER A 60 -15.31 -19.23 4.76
CA SER A 60 -16.57 -19.72 4.20
C SER A 60 -16.71 -19.34 2.72
N LEU A 61 -16.49 -18.07 2.37
CA LEU A 61 -16.63 -17.57 1.00
C LEU A 61 -15.59 -18.18 0.04
N VAL A 62 -14.33 -18.30 0.48
CA VAL A 62 -13.28 -18.94 -0.35
C VAL A 62 -13.59 -20.43 -0.56
N GLY A 63 -14.09 -21.12 0.47
CA GLY A 63 -14.53 -22.52 0.36
C GLY A 63 -15.72 -22.71 -0.58
N GLN A 64 -16.70 -21.80 -0.54
CA GLN A 64 -17.93 -21.89 -1.34
C GLN A 64 -17.71 -21.57 -2.82
N TYR A 65 -16.94 -20.52 -3.14
CA TYR A 65 -16.80 -20.00 -4.51
C TYR A 65 -15.51 -20.44 -5.22
N GLY A 66 -14.58 -21.12 -4.53
CA GLY A 66 -13.30 -21.52 -5.10
C GLY A 66 -12.39 -20.32 -5.42
N GLY A 67 -11.84 -20.27 -6.63
CA GLY A 67 -10.90 -19.25 -7.15
C GLY A 67 -11.49 -17.83 -7.33
N ILE A 68 -12.29 -17.37 -6.37
CA ILE A 68 -12.89 -16.03 -6.36
C ILE A 68 -11.80 -14.95 -6.44
N SER A 69 -12.03 -13.87 -7.20
CA SER A 69 -11.10 -12.74 -7.24
C SER A 69 -11.20 -11.88 -5.96
N ASN A 70 -10.11 -11.24 -5.55
CA ASN A 70 -10.11 -10.37 -4.37
C ASN A 70 -11.15 -9.23 -4.49
N ARG A 71 -11.37 -8.71 -5.71
CA ARG A 71 -12.41 -7.70 -5.99
C ARG A 71 -13.83 -8.23 -5.67
N LYS A 72 -14.14 -9.46 -6.11
CA LYS A 72 -15.46 -10.07 -5.86
C LYS A 72 -15.63 -10.42 -4.38
N LEU A 73 -14.58 -10.94 -3.74
CA LEU A 73 -14.58 -11.25 -2.31
C LEU A 73 -14.82 -9.99 -1.45
N THR A 74 -14.15 -8.88 -1.75
CA THR A 74 -14.38 -7.60 -1.07
C THR A 74 -15.82 -7.11 -1.23
N LYS A 75 -16.40 -7.22 -2.43
CA LYS A 75 -17.79 -6.82 -2.67
C LYS A 75 -18.78 -7.65 -1.82
N LEU A 76 -18.56 -8.96 -1.74
CA LEU A 76 -19.40 -9.84 -0.91
C LEU A 76 -19.30 -9.49 0.58
N LEU A 77 -18.09 -9.25 1.09
CA LEU A 77 -17.90 -8.87 2.49
C LEU A 77 -18.53 -7.51 2.81
N ASN A 78 -18.38 -6.53 1.90
CA ASN A 78 -19.03 -5.24 2.10
C ASN A 78 -20.57 -5.35 2.09
N ASN A 79 -21.12 -6.21 1.22
CA ASN A 79 -22.56 -6.52 1.23
C ASN A 79 -23.01 -7.25 2.51
N MET A 80 -22.10 -7.98 3.18
CA MET A 80 -22.36 -8.63 4.48
C MET A 80 -22.27 -7.67 5.67
N GLY A 81 -21.98 -6.38 5.44
CA GLY A 81 -21.90 -5.33 6.47
C GLY A 81 -20.48 -4.94 6.89
N TYR A 82 -19.44 -5.52 6.27
CA TYR A 82 -18.06 -5.13 6.56
C TYR A 82 -17.70 -3.81 5.88
N ASP A 83 -16.76 -3.09 6.51
CA ASP A 83 -16.05 -1.97 5.89
C ASP A 83 -14.57 -2.34 5.74
N VAL A 84 -14.25 -2.90 4.57
CA VAL A 84 -12.92 -3.47 4.27
C VAL A 84 -12.51 -3.17 2.82
N GLY A 85 -11.24 -2.81 2.66
CA GLY A 85 -10.64 -2.58 1.35
C GLY A 85 -10.12 -3.87 0.69
N LYS A 86 -9.98 -3.85 -0.64
CA LYS A 86 -9.44 -4.96 -1.46
C LYS A 86 -8.10 -5.49 -0.95
N TYR A 87 -7.21 -4.58 -0.56
CA TYR A 87 -5.87 -4.92 -0.09
C TYR A 87 -5.90 -5.72 1.22
N ALA A 88 -6.70 -5.27 2.20
CA ALA A 88 -6.86 -5.97 3.48
C ALA A 88 -7.41 -7.39 3.27
N ILE A 89 -8.33 -7.56 2.33
CA ILE A 89 -8.88 -8.86 1.96
C ILE A 89 -7.87 -9.75 1.26
N GLY A 90 -7.01 -9.20 0.40
CA GLY A 90 -5.91 -9.94 -0.22
C GLY A 90 -5.00 -10.56 0.83
N LYS A 91 -4.46 -9.74 1.74
CA LYS A 91 -3.61 -10.23 2.84
C LYS A 91 -4.30 -11.28 3.70
N LEU A 92 -5.56 -11.03 4.08
CA LEU A 92 -6.30 -11.93 4.96
C LEU A 92 -6.62 -13.25 4.27
N ARG A 93 -6.86 -13.24 2.96
CA ARG A 93 -7.00 -14.45 2.15
C ARG A 93 -5.70 -15.24 2.12
N ASP A 94 -4.56 -14.59 1.90
CA ASP A 94 -3.25 -15.25 1.88
C ASP A 94 -2.94 -15.89 3.25
N GLU A 95 -3.24 -15.19 4.34
CA GLU A 95 -3.14 -15.72 5.70
C GLU A 95 -4.03 -16.95 5.91
N VAL A 96 -5.26 -16.93 5.39
CA VAL A 96 -6.19 -18.06 5.47
C VAL A 96 -5.72 -19.25 4.64
N LEU A 97 -5.14 -19.02 3.47
CA LEU A 97 -4.66 -20.05 2.56
C LEU A 97 -3.34 -20.68 3.05
N LYS A 98 -2.41 -19.87 3.58
CA LYS A 98 -1.15 -20.34 4.18
C LYS A 98 -1.37 -21.16 5.45
N ASN A 99 -2.39 -20.83 6.24
CA ASN A 99 -2.76 -21.57 7.47
C ASN A 99 -3.53 -22.89 7.23
N LYS A 100 -3.41 -23.52 6.05
CA LYS A 100 -3.80 -24.94 5.87
C LYS A 100 -2.83 -25.93 6.54
N GLY A 101 -1.73 -25.47 7.12
CA GLY A 101 -0.88 -26.24 8.03
C GLY A 101 -0.42 -25.41 9.24
N GLY A 102 -0.93 -25.72 10.44
CA GLY A 102 -0.36 -25.27 11.72
C GLY A 102 -1.03 -24.05 12.39
N ILE A 103 -1.28 -24.21 13.70
CA ILE A 103 -1.96 -23.30 14.66
C ILE A 103 -1.04 -22.11 15.07
N PRO A 104 -1.59 -20.96 15.51
CA PRO A 104 -0.93 -19.65 15.43
C PRO A 104 0.05 -19.39 16.59
N LYS A 105 1.18 -18.75 16.28
CA LYS A 105 2.03 -18.12 17.31
C LYS A 105 1.57 -16.68 17.56
N ALA A 106 1.34 -16.39 18.85
CA ALA A 106 1.10 -15.08 19.43
C ALA A 106 2.40 -14.23 19.44
N ASP A 107 2.20 -12.92 19.44
CA ASP A 107 3.11 -11.82 19.78
C ASP A 107 4.46 -11.70 19.04
N ASN A 108 4.58 -10.73 18.13
CA ASN A 108 4.98 -9.34 18.44
C ASN A 108 5.33 -8.57 17.16
N GLN A 109 5.00 -7.28 17.19
CA GLN A 109 5.52 -6.15 16.37
C GLN A 109 6.45 -6.47 15.18
N GLN A 110 5.94 -6.29 13.95
CA GLN A 110 6.54 -5.43 12.92
C GLN A 110 5.62 -5.42 11.68
N TYR A 111 4.95 -4.30 11.47
CA TYR A 111 4.16 -4.04 10.26
C TYR A 111 5.06 -3.40 9.21
N PHE A 112 5.63 -4.20 8.31
CA PHE A 112 5.83 -3.87 6.89
C PHE A 112 6.07 -5.18 6.17
N ASN A 113 5.07 -5.67 5.44
CA ASN A 113 5.26 -6.65 4.38
C ASN A 113 4.25 -6.34 3.28
N GLU A 114 4.79 -5.72 2.23
CA GLU A 114 4.18 -5.45 0.94
C GLU A 114 4.22 -6.75 0.14
N ASN A 115 3.06 -7.35 -0.11
CA ASN A 115 2.91 -8.28 -1.23
C ASN A 115 1.81 -7.70 -2.12
N SER A 116 2.23 -6.83 -3.04
CA SER A 116 1.55 -6.63 -4.31
C SER A 116 1.82 -7.86 -5.17
N ASN A 117 0.76 -8.34 -5.82
CA ASN A 117 0.85 -9.37 -6.85
C ASN A 117 1.85 -8.94 -7.93
N GLU A 118 3.01 -9.57 -7.95
CA GLU A 118 3.81 -9.69 -9.16
C GLU A 118 3.06 -10.70 -10.05
N ALA A 119 2.64 -10.24 -11.22
CA ALA A 119 2.63 -11.13 -12.35
C ALA A 119 4.09 -11.53 -12.54
N GLU A 120 4.39 -12.81 -12.32
CA GLU A 120 5.68 -13.40 -12.67
C GLU A 120 5.89 -13.16 -14.17
N SER A 121 6.69 -12.14 -14.48
CA SER A 121 7.49 -12.11 -15.69
C SER A 121 8.87 -12.61 -15.28
N ASP A 122 9.35 -13.62 -15.99
CA ASP A 122 10.63 -14.29 -15.78
C ASP A 122 11.77 -13.32 -15.39
N ASP A 123 12.50 -13.73 -14.35
CA ASP A 123 13.57 -13.01 -13.65
C ASP A 123 14.89 -12.96 -14.45
N SER A 124 14.81 -12.82 -15.77
CA SER A 124 15.97 -12.62 -16.65
C SER A 124 15.80 -11.29 -17.37
N ASP A 125 16.53 -10.27 -16.87
CA ASP A 125 16.76 -8.94 -17.43
C ASP A 125 15.80 -7.80 -17.04
N ASP A 126 15.45 -7.66 -15.76
CA ASP A 126 14.90 -6.39 -15.28
C ASP A 126 15.95 -5.29 -15.35
N ILE A 127 15.72 -4.25 -16.18
CA ILE A 127 16.61 -3.08 -16.33
C ILE A 127 16.98 -2.45 -14.97
N PHE A 128 16.09 -2.50 -13.98
CA PHE A 128 16.39 -1.92 -12.67
C PHE A 128 17.31 -2.77 -11.80
N SER A 129 17.65 -4.00 -12.19
CA SER A 129 18.59 -4.86 -11.47
C SER A 129 19.98 -4.24 -11.32
N GLU A 130 20.36 -3.31 -12.20
CA GLU A 130 21.60 -2.53 -12.11
C GLU A 130 21.61 -1.54 -10.93
N PHE A 131 20.44 -1.21 -10.37
CA PHE A 131 20.32 -0.23 -9.31
C PHE A 131 20.63 -0.84 -7.93
N ILE A 132 21.60 -0.28 -7.22
CA ILE A 132 21.97 -0.77 -5.88
C ILE A 132 20.74 -0.71 -4.95
N GLY A 133 20.40 -1.85 -4.34
CA GLY A 133 19.21 -1.98 -3.50
C GLY A 133 17.92 -2.31 -4.26
N TYR A 134 18.02 -2.70 -5.53
CA TYR A 134 16.91 -3.09 -6.40
C TYR A 134 15.91 -4.05 -5.74
N ASP A 135 16.40 -5.20 -5.31
CA ASP A 135 15.58 -6.22 -4.63
C ASP A 135 15.67 -6.10 -3.09
N GLY A 136 15.94 -4.89 -2.60
CA GLY A 136 16.15 -4.65 -1.17
C GLY A 136 15.55 -3.32 -0.72
N SER A 137 16.39 -2.46 -0.13
CA SER A 137 15.97 -1.22 0.50
C SER A 137 15.27 -0.23 -0.44
N LEU A 138 15.48 -0.35 -1.76
CA LEU A 138 14.92 0.55 -2.78
C LEU A 138 13.86 -0.11 -3.67
N LYS A 139 13.46 -1.35 -3.37
CA LYS A 139 12.44 -2.09 -4.12
C LYS A 139 11.13 -1.32 -4.24
N GLY A 140 10.69 -0.68 -3.14
CA GLY A 140 9.47 0.12 -3.11
C GLY A 140 9.53 1.36 -4.00
N GLN A 141 10.67 2.04 -4.03
CA GLN A 141 10.92 3.24 -4.84
C GLN A 141 10.96 2.87 -6.33
N ILE A 142 11.61 1.75 -6.67
CA ILE A 142 11.67 1.23 -8.04
C ILE A 142 10.29 0.79 -8.52
N THR A 143 9.51 0.12 -7.66
CA THR A 143 8.13 -0.25 -7.99
C THR A 143 7.27 0.99 -8.28
N ARG A 144 7.43 2.07 -7.51
CA ARG A 144 6.75 3.34 -7.76
C ARG A 144 7.24 4.00 -9.05
N ALA A 145 8.53 3.95 -9.34
CA ALA A 145 9.11 4.48 -10.56
C ALA A 145 8.54 3.77 -11.80
N LYS A 146 8.51 2.43 -11.80
CA LYS A 146 7.87 1.62 -12.86
C LYS A 146 6.40 1.99 -13.05
N ALA A 147 5.64 2.14 -11.96
CA ALA A 147 4.24 2.52 -12.01
C ALA A 147 4.03 3.94 -12.56
N ALA A 148 4.89 4.89 -12.17
CA ALA A 148 4.84 6.26 -12.66
C ALA A 148 5.10 6.33 -14.16
N VAL A 149 6.11 5.59 -14.66
CA VAL A 149 6.39 5.48 -16.09
C VAL A 149 5.24 4.82 -16.85
N SER A 150 4.66 3.76 -16.28
CA SER A 150 3.63 2.94 -16.95
C SER A 150 2.24 3.60 -17.01
N TYR A 151 2.03 4.71 -16.30
CA TYR A 151 0.70 5.28 -16.12
C TYR A 151 0.15 5.93 -17.42
N PRO A 152 -1.07 5.60 -17.89
CA PRO A 152 -1.60 6.18 -19.12
C PRO A 152 -1.93 7.69 -19.02
N PRO A 153 -1.85 8.45 -20.13
CA PRO A 153 -1.36 8.04 -21.45
C PRO A 153 0.16 8.19 -21.66
N HIS A 154 0.86 8.99 -20.84
CA HIS A 154 2.25 9.42 -21.08
C HIS A 154 3.17 9.30 -19.85
N GLY A 155 2.80 8.48 -18.88
CA GLY A 155 3.42 8.45 -17.56
C GLY A 155 2.95 9.59 -16.65
N LEU A 156 3.42 9.56 -15.40
CA LEU A 156 3.21 10.59 -14.40
C LEU A 156 4.45 11.46 -14.25
N HIS A 157 4.24 12.77 -14.08
CA HIS A 157 5.28 13.68 -13.63
C HIS A 157 5.84 13.21 -12.29
N THR A 158 7.15 13.01 -12.22
CA THR A 158 7.82 12.39 -11.07
C THR A 158 8.90 13.30 -10.52
N LEU A 159 8.90 13.52 -9.21
CA LEU A 159 9.96 14.21 -8.48
C LEU A 159 10.83 13.19 -7.75
N ILE A 160 12.11 13.10 -8.11
CA ILE A 160 13.11 12.28 -7.42
C ILE A 160 13.93 13.18 -6.50
N TYR A 161 13.89 12.93 -5.20
CA TYR A 161 14.58 13.74 -4.20
C TYR A 161 15.48 12.88 -3.30
N GLY A 162 16.53 13.50 -2.76
CA GLY A 162 17.52 12.84 -1.91
C GLY A 162 18.89 13.55 -1.95
N PRO A 163 19.82 13.18 -1.05
CA PRO A 163 21.16 13.78 -0.97
C PRO A 163 21.94 13.71 -2.29
N SER A 164 23.00 14.52 -2.43
CA SER A 164 23.91 14.42 -3.58
C SER A 164 24.59 13.04 -3.62
N GLY A 165 24.82 12.49 -4.80
CA GLY A 165 25.53 11.21 -5.00
C GLY A 165 24.71 9.93 -4.81
N VAL A 166 23.44 9.98 -4.39
CA VAL A 166 22.62 8.76 -4.13
C VAL A 166 22.04 8.09 -5.39
N GLY A 167 22.47 8.49 -6.59
CA GLY A 167 22.01 7.86 -7.85
C GLY A 167 20.67 8.36 -8.42
N LYS A 168 20.24 9.58 -8.09
CA LYS A 168 18.97 10.16 -8.61
C LYS A 168 18.91 10.22 -10.14
N SER A 169 19.98 10.71 -10.79
CA SER A 169 20.07 10.78 -12.25
C SER A 169 20.08 9.40 -12.88
N PHE A 170 20.79 8.45 -12.25
CA PHE A 170 20.83 7.06 -12.71
C PHE A 170 19.45 6.40 -12.62
N LEU A 171 18.68 6.65 -11.54
CA LEU A 171 17.30 6.16 -11.44
C LEU A 171 16.42 6.73 -12.56
N ALA A 172 16.57 8.03 -12.89
CA ALA A 172 15.84 8.65 -13.99
C ALA A 172 16.20 8.05 -15.36
N GLU A 173 17.48 7.70 -15.58
CA GLU A 173 17.94 7.01 -16.78
C GLU A 173 17.32 5.61 -16.90
N LEU A 174 17.30 4.83 -15.81
CA LEU A 174 16.66 3.50 -15.79
C LEU A 174 15.15 3.60 -16.03
N MET A 175 14.49 4.63 -15.46
CA MET A 175 13.09 4.93 -15.75
C MET A 175 12.85 5.17 -17.24
N TYR A 176 13.71 5.94 -17.89
CA TYR A 176 13.63 6.18 -19.33
C TYR A 176 13.83 4.90 -20.13
N LYS A 177 14.87 4.11 -19.84
CA LYS A 177 15.13 2.83 -20.54
C LYS A 177 13.95 1.86 -20.41
N TYR A 178 13.41 1.72 -19.20
CA TYR A 178 12.22 0.92 -18.94
C TYR A 178 10.99 1.40 -19.73
N ALA A 179 10.87 2.71 -19.92
CA ALA A 179 9.76 3.30 -20.65
C ALA A 179 9.81 3.02 -22.17
N VAL A 180 11.02 3.02 -22.74
CA VAL A 180 11.27 2.68 -24.14
C VAL A 180 11.06 1.18 -24.38
N GLU A 181 11.56 0.33 -23.47
CA GLU A 181 11.46 -1.13 -23.61
C GLU A 181 10.01 -1.63 -23.54
N ASN A 182 9.20 -1.09 -22.62
CA ASN A 182 7.81 -1.51 -22.43
C ASN A 182 6.82 -0.89 -23.43
N GLY A 183 7.30 -0.12 -24.41
CA GLY A 183 6.46 0.51 -25.43
C GLY A 183 5.57 1.64 -24.90
N ASN A 184 5.86 2.17 -23.70
CA ASN A 184 5.22 3.36 -23.15
C ASN A 184 5.59 4.62 -23.93
N PHE A 185 6.80 4.64 -24.50
CA PHE A 185 7.21 5.63 -25.49
C PHE A 185 7.66 4.94 -26.78
N GLY A 186 7.79 5.72 -27.86
CA GLY A 186 8.35 5.21 -29.11
C GLY A 186 9.80 4.74 -28.94
N LYS A 187 10.25 3.80 -29.77
CA LYS A 187 11.61 3.22 -29.71
C LYS A 187 12.72 4.28 -29.78
N ASP A 188 12.44 5.39 -30.44
CA ASP A 188 13.37 6.50 -30.65
C ASP A 188 13.01 7.74 -29.80
N ALA A 189 12.27 7.55 -28.70
CA ALA A 189 11.92 8.64 -27.82
C ALA A 189 13.21 9.26 -27.23
N PRO A 190 13.39 10.59 -27.28
CA PRO A 190 14.61 11.21 -26.79
C PRO A 190 14.65 11.27 -25.26
N PHE A 191 15.86 11.12 -24.70
CA PHE A 191 16.14 11.45 -23.30
C PHE A 191 16.86 12.81 -23.23
N PHE A 192 16.20 13.81 -22.65
CA PHE A 192 16.77 15.14 -22.47
C PHE A 192 17.15 15.35 -21.01
N GLU A 193 18.44 15.58 -20.77
CA GLU A 193 18.91 16.05 -19.47
C GLU A 193 18.89 17.58 -19.45
N PHE A 194 18.20 18.15 -18.47
CA PHE A 194 18.10 19.58 -18.26
C PHE A 194 18.69 19.95 -16.89
N ASN A 195 19.96 20.32 -16.86
CA ASN A 195 20.66 20.69 -15.64
C ASN A 195 20.48 22.18 -15.33
N CYS A 196 19.74 22.51 -14.27
CA CYS A 196 19.47 23.89 -13.87
C CYS A 196 20.73 24.70 -13.52
N ALA A 197 21.83 24.06 -13.12
CA ALA A 197 23.05 24.77 -12.76
C ALA A 197 23.69 25.48 -13.96
N ASP A 198 23.56 24.91 -15.16
CA ASP A 198 24.18 25.44 -16.38
C ASP A 198 23.52 26.73 -16.87
N TYR A 199 22.29 27.00 -16.41
CA TYR A 199 21.48 28.15 -16.82
C TYR A 199 21.28 29.19 -15.71
N ALA A 200 21.84 28.96 -14.51
CA ALA A 200 21.64 29.84 -13.37
C ALA A 200 22.06 31.30 -13.68
N ASP A 201 23.15 31.46 -14.44
CA ASP A 201 23.70 32.77 -14.79
C ASP A 201 23.21 33.32 -16.14
N ASN A 202 22.54 32.50 -16.96
CA ASN A 202 22.10 32.86 -18.32
C ASN A 202 20.66 32.39 -18.61
N PRO A 203 19.64 33.00 -17.98
CA PRO A 203 18.23 32.58 -18.12
C PRO A 203 17.68 32.74 -19.54
N GLN A 204 18.30 33.56 -20.39
CA GLN A 204 17.90 33.65 -21.80
C GLN A 204 18.21 32.38 -22.59
N LEU A 205 19.29 31.66 -22.25
CA LEU A 205 19.64 30.39 -22.87
C LEU A 205 18.61 29.30 -22.52
N LEU A 206 18.11 29.32 -21.28
CA LEU A 206 16.99 28.48 -20.83
C LEU A 206 15.71 28.74 -21.64
N LEU A 207 15.36 30.00 -21.86
CA LEU A 207 14.14 30.36 -22.62
C LEU A 207 14.23 29.92 -24.08
N ALA A 208 15.37 30.13 -24.74
CA ALA A 208 15.59 29.67 -26.10
C ALA A 208 15.45 28.13 -26.19
N GLN A 209 15.95 27.39 -25.20
CA GLN A 209 15.90 25.93 -25.22
C GLN A 209 14.51 25.35 -24.92
N LEU A 210 13.69 26.02 -24.11
CA LEU A 210 12.33 25.58 -23.79
C LEU A 210 11.29 25.95 -24.87
N PHE A 211 11.48 27.07 -25.58
CA PHE A 211 10.46 27.65 -26.45
C PHE A 211 10.84 27.78 -27.93
N GLY A 212 12.12 27.58 -28.29
CA GLY A 212 12.62 27.73 -29.66
C GLY A 212 13.00 29.17 -29.99
#